data_AF-A0A950Q5T1-F1
#
_entry.id   AF-A0A950Q5T1-F1
#
_cell.length_a   1.000
_cell.length_b   1.000
_cell.length_c   1.000
_cell.angle_alpha   90.00
_cell.angle_beta   90.00
_cell.angle_gamma   90.00
#
_symmetry.space_group_name_H-M   'P 1'
#
loop_
_entity.id
_entity.type
_entity.pdbx_description
1 polymer ?
#
loop_
_entity_poly.entity_id
_entity_poly.type
_entity_poly.pdbx_seq_one_letter_code
_entity_poly.pdbx_strand_id
1 'polypeptide(L)'
;MNKLPVGQIIRSAYAFTFGEIGTVIGLIWIPTLINAIASFIFLEVGGGADGSAAVPGAFVLYVIMLVVLTAMMAVAVTKQALGIRKGPALAYFSLGANEWRVVGGFGLLYLVLMAFLLMFGLIGAVLGLAGGAVLQNQSVMVATAGALGLVGVAAMIYVFVRLSFLFVPVALNEGGLSLPRSWQLTAGNFWRIFAIGLAVTLPLLIVQAGAEYIVLGPGYFDSIAKALADPANIARYQAEQADMARAATPVLLGISLVLAPILQGLLWAPAAFAYRVLSGKVIVADHT
;
A
#
# COMPACT_ATOMS: atom_id res chain seq x y z
N MET A 1 17.97 -16.95 14.58
CA MET A 1 16.84 -16.43 13.77
C MET A 1 16.90 -17.02 12.38
N ASN A 2 15.79 -17.54 11.87
CA ASN A 2 15.74 -18.08 10.51
C ASN A 2 15.95 -16.95 9.50
N LYS A 3 16.80 -17.20 8.50
CA LYS A 3 16.99 -16.26 7.37
C LYS A 3 15.93 -16.58 6.30
N LEU A 4 15.33 -15.55 5.73
CA LEU A 4 14.37 -15.72 4.63
C LEU A 4 15.07 -16.18 3.34
N PRO A 5 14.64 -17.31 2.71
CA PRO A 5 15.12 -17.71 1.39
C PRO A 5 14.43 -16.87 0.30
N VAL A 6 14.99 -15.68 0.03
CA VAL A 6 14.41 -14.64 -0.85
C VAL A 6 13.92 -15.20 -2.19
N GLY A 7 14.77 -15.93 -2.92
CA GLY A 7 14.40 -16.48 -4.23
C GLY A 7 13.26 -17.51 -4.17
N GLN A 8 13.21 -18.33 -3.11
CA GLN A 8 12.13 -19.29 -2.92
C GLN A 8 10.80 -18.61 -2.60
N ILE A 9 10.81 -17.54 -1.80
CA ILE A 9 9.61 -16.77 -1.46
C ILE A 9 9.07 -16.05 -2.70
N ILE A 10 9.94 -15.40 -3.47
CA ILE A 10 9.55 -14.75 -4.73
C ILE A 10 8.95 -15.80 -5.68
N ARG A 11 9.66 -16.90 -5.93
CA ARG A 11 9.16 -17.99 -6.80
C ARG A 11 7.81 -18.52 -6.32
N SER A 12 7.63 -18.71 -5.02
CA SER A 12 6.37 -19.22 -4.44
C SER A 12 5.23 -18.21 -4.58
N ALA A 13 5.50 -16.92 -4.41
CA ALA A 13 4.51 -15.86 -4.61
C ALA A 13 4.04 -15.78 -6.06
N TYR A 14 4.97 -15.81 -7.03
CA TYR A 14 4.61 -15.83 -8.45
C TYR A 14 3.88 -17.12 -8.83
N ALA A 15 4.38 -18.29 -8.40
CA ALA A 15 3.72 -19.56 -8.65
C ALA A 15 2.30 -19.60 -8.07
N PHE A 16 2.09 -19.04 -6.88
CA PHE A 16 0.77 -18.88 -6.28
C PHE A 16 -0.12 -17.95 -7.11
N THR A 17 0.33 -16.72 -7.39
CA THR A 17 -0.50 -15.73 -8.08
C THR A 17 -0.95 -16.22 -9.47
N PHE A 18 -0.05 -16.83 -10.23
CA PHE A 18 -0.35 -17.29 -11.59
C PHE A 18 -0.96 -18.70 -11.61
N GLY A 19 -0.57 -19.58 -10.69
CA GLY A 19 -1.14 -20.94 -10.59
C GLY A 19 -2.56 -20.97 -10.03
N GLU A 20 -2.89 -20.03 -9.14
CA GLU A 20 -4.19 -19.90 -8.49
C GLU A 20 -4.98 -18.67 -8.97
N ILE A 21 -4.69 -18.15 -10.16
CA ILE A 21 -5.24 -16.86 -10.63
C ILE A 21 -6.78 -16.83 -10.61
N GLY A 22 -7.43 -17.94 -11.00
CA GLY A 22 -8.90 -18.06 -10.95
C GLY A 22 -9.44 -17.97 -9.52
N THR A 23 -8.75 -18.61 -8.57
CA THR A 23 -9.09 -18.50 -7.15
C THR A 23 -8.87 -17.08 -6.64
N VAL A 24 -7.74 -16.44 -6.98
CA VAL A 24 -7.46 -15.06 -6.57
C VAL A 24 -8.52 -14.11 -7.11
N ILE A 25 -8.92 -14.22 -8.38
CA ILE A 25 -10.05 -13.46 -8.96
C ILE A 25 -11.30 -13.66 -8.10
N GLY A 26 -11.69 -14.91 -7.86
CA GLY A 26 -12.85 -15.26 -7.05
C GLY A 26 -12.84 -14.67 -5.62
N LEU A 27 -11.66 -14.47 -5.05
CA LEU A 27 -11.49 -13.90 -3.71
C LEU A 27 -11.59 -12.37 -3.67
N ILE A 28 -11.24 -11.67 -4.76
CA ILE A 28 -11.10 -10.21 -4.73
C ILE A 28 -12.11 -9.44 -5.59
N TRP A 29 -12.79 -10.09 -6.53
CA TRP A 29 -13.55 -9.36 -7.55
C TRP A 29 -14.69 -8.53 -6.96
N ILE A 30 -15.41 -9.03 -5.94
CA ILE A 30 -16.50 -8.27 -5.29
C ILE A 30 -15.94 -7.01 -4.61
N PRO A 31 -14.96 -7.09 -3.68
CA PRO A 31 -14.37 -5.88 -3.10
C PRO A 31 -13.80 -4.91 -4.15
N THR A 32 -13.16 -5.44 -5.19
CA THR A 32 -12.56 -4.60 -6.25
C THR A 32 -13.64 -3.87 -7.06
N LEU A 33 -14.76 -4.55 -7.38
CA LEU A 33 -15.88 -3.95 -8.09
C LEU A 33 -16.57 -2.86 -7.26
N ILE A 34 -16.81 -3.12 -5.96
CA ILE A 34 -17.36 -2.13 -5.04
C ILE A 34 -16.43 -0.91 -4.97
N ASN A 35 -15.12 -1.14 -4.86
CA ASN A 35 -14.14 -0.06 -4.86
C ASN A 35 -14.21 0.75 -6.15
N ALA A 36 -14.20 0.09 -7.33
CA ALA A 36 -14.26 0.77 -8.62
C ALA A 36 -15.52 1.64 -8.78
N ILE A 37 -16.68 1.13 -8.38
CA ILE A 37 -17.96 1.89 -8.41
C ILE A 37 -17.88 3.09 -7.46
N ALA A 38 -17.40 2.89 -6.23
CA ALA A 38 -17.30 3.95 -5.26
C ALA A 38 -16.26 5.02 -5.66
N SER A 39 -15.13 4.62 -6.25
CA SER A 39 -14.14 5.54 -6.81
C SER A 39 -14.75 6.37 -7.93
N PHE A 40 -15.51 5.75 -8.84
CA PHE A 40 -16.21 6.45 -9.91
C PHE A 40 -17.20 7.49 -9.36
N ILE A 41 -18.07 7.09 -8.42
CA ILE A 41 -19.02 8.02 -7.78
C ILE A 41 -18.28 9.14 -7.04
N PHE A 42 -17.20 8.82 -6.33
CA PHE A 42 -16.42 9.82 -5.60
C PHE A 42 -15.79 10.86 -6.54
N LEU A 43 -15.27 10.42 -7.69
CA LEU A 43 -14.70 11.31 -8.70
C LEU A 43 -15.75 12.18 -9.40
N GLU A 44 -16.91 11.62 -9.73
CA GLU A 44 -18.00 12.35 -10.41
C GLU A 44 -18.74 13.32 -9.47
N VAL A 45 -19.06 12.87 -8.24
CA VAL A 45 -19.88 13.64 -7.29
C VAL A 45 -19.04 14.55 -6.40
N GLY A 46 -17.86 14.09 -5.98
CA GLY A 46 -16.96 14.83 -5.08
C GLY A 46 -15.88 15.64 -5.80
N GLY A 47 -15.55 15.29 -7.04
CA GLY A 47 -14.46 15.89 -7.80
C GLY A 47 -14.86 17.03 -8.74
N GLY A 48 -16.06 17.60 -8.64
CA GLY A 48 -16.53 18.68 -9.52
C GLY A 48 -15.53 19.85 -9.64
N ALA A 49 -15.39 20.37 -10.86
CA ALA A 49 -14.43 21.44 -11.23
C ALA A 49 -14.61 22.75 -10.45
N ASP A 50 -15.76 22.94 -9.79
CA ASP A 50 -16.08 24.16 -9.04
C ASP A 50 -15.29 24.30 -7.73
N GLY A 51 -14.47 23.30 -7.36
CA GLY A 51 -13.68 23.35 -6.13
C GLY A 51 -14.55 23.50 -4.88
N SER A 52 -15.86 23.26 -4.99
CA SER A 52 -16.77 23.24 -3.85
C SER A 52 -16.20 22.18 -2.92
N ALA A 53 -15.75 22.60 -1.74
CA ALA A 53 -15.11 21.77 -0.76
C ALA A 53 -15.83 20.43 -0.67
N ALA A 54 -15.30 19.41 -1.37
CA ALA A 54 -15.81 18.07 -1.29
C ALA A 54 -15.87 17.77 0.21
N VAL A 55 -17.08 17.53 0.72
CA VAL A 55 -17.36 17.48 2.16
C VAL A 55 -16.30 16.57 2.78
N PRO A 56 -15.41 17.06 3.67
CA PRO A 56 -14.33 16.25 4.24
C PRO A 56 -14.80 14.89 4.77
N GLY A 57 -16.07 14.81 5.20
CA GLY A 57 -16.76 13.57 5.56
C GLY A 57 -16.87 12.52 4.44
N ALA A 58 -17.18 12.90 3.20
CA ALA A 58 -17.30 11.95 2.08
C ALA A 58 -15.95 11.29 1.75
N PHE A 59 -14.86 12.06 1.79
CA PHE A 59 -13.51 11.53 1.62
C PHE A 59 -13.14 10.56 2.75
N VAL A 60 -13.43 10.93 4.00
CA VAL A 60 -13.18 10.06 5.16
C VAL A 60 -13.96 8.74 5.05
N LEU A 61 -15.24 8.79 4.66
CA LEU A 61 -16.05 7.59 4.44
C LEU A 61 -15.49 6.71 3.31
N TYR A 62 -15.06 7.32 2.20
CA TYR A 62 -14.41 6.61 1.10
C TYR A 62 -13.12 5.91 1.55
N VAL A 63 -12.27 6.59 2.33
CA VAL A 63 -11.03 6.00 2.87
C VAL A 63 -11.33 4.85 3.83
N ILE A 64 -12.31 5.00 4.73
CA ILE A 64 -12.72 3.92 5.65
C ILE A 64 -13.18 2.70 4.85
N MET A 65 -14.03 2.90 3.84
CA MET A 65 -14.49 1.85 2.96
C MET A 65 -13.31 1.18 2.23
N LEU A 66 -12.38 1.95 1.66
CA LEU A 66 -11.18 1.43 1.00
C LEU A 66 -10.34 0.55 1.93
N VAL A 67 -10.14 0.96 3.18
CA VAL A 67 -9.41 0.17 4.19
C VAL A 67 -10.13 -1.14 4.49
N VAL A 68 -11.46 -1.10 4.64
CA VAL A 68 -12.28 -2.30 4.87
C VAL A 68 -12.17 -3.27 3.70
N LEU A 69 -12.37 -2.80 2.46
CA LEU A 69 -12.28 -3.63 1.26
C LEU A 69 -10.87 -4.21 1.08
N THR A 70 -9.83 -3.42 1.36
CA THR A 70 -8.43 -3.88 1.34
C THR A 70 -8.19 -4.96 2.38
N ALA A 71 -8.70 -4.81 3.59
CA ALA A 71 -8.59 -5.83 4.64
C ALA A 71 -9.28 -7.15 4.24
N MET A 72 -10.45 -7.08 3.60
CA MET A 72 -11.15 -8.26 3.08
C MET A 72 -10.30 -9.01 2.05
N MET A 73 -9.75 -8.29 1.06
CA MET A 73 -8.87 -8.87 0.04
C MET A 73 -7.59 -9.46 0.66
N ALA A 74 -6.94 -8.70 1.54
CA ALA A 74 -5.72 -9.12 2.22
C ALA A 74 -5.94 -10.41 3.02
N VAL A 75 -7.01 -10.49 3.81
CA VAL A 75 -7.36 -11.69 4.57
C VAL A 75 -7.64 -12.88 3.65
N ALA A 76 -8.46 -12.68 2.62
CA ALA A 76 -8.86 -13.73 1.69
C ALA A 76 -7.66 -14.37 0.99
N VAL A 77 -6.82 -13.53 0.36
CA VAL A 77 -5.64 -13.97 -0.38
C VAL A 77 -4.59 -14.57 0.56
N THR A 78 -4.36 -13.96 1.73
CA THR A 78 -3.38 -14.47 2.70
C THR A 78 -3.81 -15.83 3.26
N LYS A 79 -5.10 -16.05 3.57
CA LYS A 79 -5.61 -17.37 4.01
C LYS A 79 -5.37 -18.45 2.95
N GLN A 80 -5.59 -18.12 1.67
CA GLN A 80 -5.33 -19.06 0.57
C GLN A 80 -3.82 -19.36 0.46
N ALA A 81 -2.96 -18.33 0.48
CA ALA A 81 -1.51 -18.50 0.40
C ALA A 81 -0.91 -19.26 1.60
N LEU A 82 -1.52 -19.11 2.79
CA LEU A 82 -1.16 -19.88 3.99
C LEU A 82 -1.65 -21.33 3.94
N GLY A 83 -2.56 -21.67 3.02
CA GLY A 83 -3.20 -22.99 2.95
C GLY A 83 -4.27 -23.23 4.03
N ILE A 84 -4.70 -22.18 4.72
CA ILE A 84 -5.81 -22.23 5.69
C ILE A 84 -7.12 -22.46 4.94
N ARG A 85 -7.30 -21.73 3.83
CA ARG A 85 -8.40 -21.99 2.89
C ARG A 85 -7.93 -22.97 1.82
N LYS A 86 -8.79 -23.92 1.47
CA LYS A 86 -8.56 -24.90 0.39
C LYS A 86 -9.66 -24.78 -0.66
N GLY A 87 -9.31 -25.12 -1.91
CA GLY A 87 -10.24 -25.18 -3.03
C GLY A 87 -10.48 -23.83 -3.72
N PRO A 88 -11.19 -23.87 -4.87
CA PRO A 88 -11.51 -22.68 -5.64
C PRO A 88 -12.50 -21.79 -4.87
N ALA A 89 -12.42 -20.48 -5.11
CA ALA A 89 -13.40 -19.51 -4.67
C ALA A 89 -14.08 -18.93 -5.92
N LEU A 90 -15.41 -18.88 -5.94
CA LEU A 90 -16.14 -18.12 -6.96
C LEU A 90 -16.40 -16.69 -6.50
N ALA A 91 -16.67 -16.53 -5.21
CA ALA A 91 -16.90 -15.25 -4.57
C ALA A 91 -16.42 -15.30 -3.12
N TYR A 92 -15.86 -14.19 -2.63
CA TYR A 92 -15.62 -13.97 -1.21
C TYR A 92 -16.09 -12.58 -0.81
N PHE A 93 -16.99 -12.54 0.16
CA PHE A 93 -17.41 -11.32 0.81
C PHE A 93 -17.72 -11.67 2.27
N SER A 94 -16.80 -11.35 3.17
CA SER A 94 -16.92 -11.65 4.59
C SER A 94 -16.30 -10.52 5.40
N LEU A 95 -16.98 -10.12 6.46
CA LEU A 95 -16.53 -9.10 7.40
C LEU A 95 -16.54 -9.69 8.82
N GLY A 96 -15.61 -10.62 9.06
CA GLY A 96 -15.48 -11.33 10.32
C GLY A 96 -14.44 -10.70 11.25
N ALA A 97 -14.19 -11.39 12.37
CA ALA A 97 -13.20 -10.95 13.35
C ALA A 97 -11.77 -10.80 12.76
N ASN A 98 -11.43 -11.64 11.77
CA ASN A 98 -10.13 -11.58 11.11
C ASN A 98 -9.98 -10.32 10.27
N GLU A 99 -11.01 -9.94 9.52
CA GLU A 99 -11.03 -8.72 8.71
C GLU A 99 -10.97 -7.48 9.61
N TRP A 100 -11.74 -7.44 10.70
CA TRP A 100 -11.70 -6.32 11.65
C TRP A 100 -10.35 -6.18 12.35
N ARG A 101 -9.65 -7.28 12.64
CA ARG A 101 -8.26 -7.24 13.13
C ARG A 101 -7.33 -6.63 12.07
N VAL A 102 -7.50 -6.99 10.80
CA VAL A 102 -6.69 -6.42 9.73
C VAL A 102 -6.98 -4.92 9.53
N VAL A 103 -8.24 -4.49 9.59
CA VAL A 103 -8.64 -3.07 9.60
C VAL A 103 -8.00 -2.33 10.77
N GLY A 104 -8.11 -2.87 11.99
CA GLY A 104 -7.54 -2.25 13.19
C GLY A 104 -6.02 -2.11 13.11
N GLY A 105 -5.31 -3.08 12.54
CA GLY A 105 -3.86 -2.97 12.38
C GLY A 105 -3.41 -2.09 11.22
N PHE A 106 -4.20 -1.93 10.14
CA PHE A 106 -3.98 -0.86 9.17
C PHE A 106 -4.15 0.52 9.82
N GLY A 107 -5.20 0.70 10.64
CA GLY A 107 -5.38 1.92 11.42
C GLY A 107 -4.20 2.21 12.35
N LEU A 108 -3.72 1.19 13.08
CA LEU A 108 -2.56 1.34 13.95
C LEU A 108 -1.27 1.64 13.17
N LEU A 109 -1.05 0.98 12.02
CA LEU A 109 0.09 1.25 11.15
C LEU A 109 0.05 2.69 10.61
N TYR A 110 -1.13 3.19 10.24
CA TYR A 110 -1.34 4.57 9.84
C TYR A 110 -1.04 5.56 10.98
N LEU A 111 -1.51 5.28 12.21
CA LEU A 111 -1.19 6.10 13.38
C LEU A 111 0.32 6.14 13.66
N VAL A 112 1.02 5.03 13.51
CA VAL A 112 2.50 4.98 13.63
C VAL A 112 3.14 5.87 12.56
N LEU A 113 2.68 5.80 11.30
CA LEU A 113 3.18 6.69 10.24
C LEU A 113 2.92 8.16 10.54
N MET A 114 1.73 8.51 11.02
CA MET A 114 1.40 9.89 11.42
C MET A 114 2.28 10.36 12.57
N ALA A 115 2.52 9.53 13.59
CA ALA A 115 3.43 9.86 14.68
C ALA A 115 4.86 10.11 14.19
N PHE A 116 5.33 9.32 13.21
CA PHE A 116 6.62 9.51 12.56
C PHE A 116 6.70 10.84 11.80
N LEU A 117 5.70 11.15 10.97
CA LEU A 117 5.65 12.42 10.23
C LEU A 117 5.60 13.63 11.17
N LEU A 118 4.79 13.56 12.24
CA LEU A 118 4.74 14.61 13.26
C LEU A 118 6.08 14.77 13.97
N MET A 119 6.73 13.67 14.36
CA MET A 119 8.04 13.71 15.01
C MET A 119 9.09 14.39 14.12
N PHE A 120 9.23 13.96 12.86
CA PHE A 120 10.21 14.55 11.94
C PHE A 120 9.85 15.98 11.54
N GLY A 121 8.56 16.30 11.40
CA GLY A 121 8.08 17.66 11.17
C GLY A 121 8.42 18.59 12.33
N LEU A 122 8.22 18.14 13.57
CA LEU A 122 8.59 18.89 14.78
C LEU A 122 10.10 19.09 14.88
N ILE A 123 10.90 18.04 14.62
CA ILE A 123 12.38 18.16 14.59
C ILE A 123 12.81 19.18 13.53
N GLY A 124 12.24 19.11 12.33
CA GLY A 124 12.50 20.06 11.25
C GLY A 124 12.12 21.49 11.63
N ALA A 125 10.97 21.69 12.26
CA ALA A 125 10.51 23.00 12.71
C ALA A 125 11.43 23.59 13.80
N VAL A 126 11.80 22.80 14.80
CA VAL A 126 12.72 23.23 15.88
C VAL A 126 14.08 23.63 15.30
N LEU A 127 14.62 22.83 14.38
CA LEU A 127 15.90 23.13 13.75
C LEU A 127 15.82 24.31 12.78
N GLY A 128 14.69 24.52 12.11
CA GLY A 128 14.45 25.71 11.30
C GLY A 128 14.45 26.99 12.16
N LEU A 129 13.79 26.96 13.31
CA LEU A 129 13.74 28.10 14.24
C LEU A 129 15.11 28.36 14.89
N ALA A 130 15.78 27.32 15.39
CA ALA A 130 17.10 27.44 16.01
C ALA A 130 18.19 27.81 14.98
N GLY A 131 18.14 27.19 13.81
CA GLY A 131 19.04 27.44 12.69
C GLY A 131 18.89 28.85 12.14
N GLY A 132 17.67 29.37 11.96
CA GLY A 132 17.46 30.75 11.53
C GLY A 132 18.01 31.80 12.50
N ALA A 133 18.03 31.49 13.81
CA ALA A 133 18.59 32.38 14.83
C ALA A 133 20.13 32.35 14.90
N VAL A 134 20.75 31.20 14.61
CA VAL A 134 22.20 30.98 14.80
C VAL A 134 22.98 30.98 13.50
N LEU A 135 22.43 30.37 12.46
CA LEU A 135 23.03 30.16 11.14
C LEU A 135 22.35 31.12 10.16
N GLN A 136 22.91 32.33 10.00
CA GLN A 136 22.47 33.29 8.98
C GLN A 136 22.69 32.82 7.52
N ASN A 137 23.10 31.56 7.32
CA ASN A 137 23.39 30.97 6.03
C ASN A 137 22.26 30.01 5.60
N GLN A 138 21.44 30.46 4.65
CA GLN A 138 20.32 29.69 4.11
C GLN A 138 20.75 28.34 3.49
N SER A 139 21.94 28.25 2.89
CA SER A 139 22.36 27.00 2.22
C SER A 139 22.61 25.88 3.22
N VAL A 140 23.21 26.20 4.37
CA VAL A 140 23.46 25.23 5.46
C VAL A 140 22.13 24.75 6.05
N MET A 141 21.16 25.65 6.22
CA MET A 141 19.83 25.31 6.74
C MET A 141 19.09 24.36 5.79
N VAL A 142 19.09 24.66 4.49
CA VAL A 142 18.46 23.80 3.46
C VAL A 142 19.14 22.43 3.40
N ALA A 143 20.49 22.38 3.40
CA ALA A 143 21.22 21.13 3.37
C ALA A 143 20.94 20.27 4.62
N THR A 144 20.89 20.89 5.81
CA THR A 144 20.59 20.19 7.07
C THR A 144 19.16 19.66 7.09
N ALA A 145 18.18 20.47 6.67
CA ALA A 145 16.79 20.04 6.56
C ALA A 145 16.62 18.89 5.56
N GLY A 146 17.30 18.97 4.40
CA GLY A 146 17.31 17.90 3.40
C GLY A 146 17.91 16.60 3.94
N ALA A 147 19.05 16.66 4.62
CA ALA A 147 19.68 15.48 5.22
C ALA A 147 18.78 14.81 6.27
N LEU A 148 18.13 15.60 7.14
CA LEU A 148 17.20 15.08 8.13
C LEU A 148 15.94 14.50 7.50
N GLY A 149 15.43 15.13 6.44
CA GLY A 149 14.34 14.59 5.63
C GLY A 149 14.68 13.21 5.08
N LEU A 150 15.88 13.04 4.51
CA LEU A 150 16.36 11.74 4.00
C LEU A 150 16.48 10.69 5.10
N VAL A 151 17.04 11.05 6.26
CA VAL A 151 17.12 10.15 7.42
C VAL A 151 15.72 9.76 7.91
N GLY A 152 14.79 10.72 7.96
CA GLY A 152 13.41 10.47 8.36
C GLY A 152 12.66 9.55 7.41
N VAL A 153 12.80 9.76 6.11
CA VAL A 153 12.25 8.87 5.08
C VAL A 153 12.85 7.47 5.19
N ALA A 154 14.17 7.34 5.36
CA ALA A 154 14.83 6.04 5.51
C ALA A 154 14.36 5.30 6.77
N ALA A 155 14.23 6.00 7.90
CA ALA A 155 13.71 5.46 9.15
C ALA A 155 12.24 5.02 9.00
N MET A 156 11.42 5.82 8.32
CA MET A 156 10.02 5.51 8.04
C MET A 156 9.89 4.26 7.16
N ILE A 157 10.69 4.15 6.08
CA ILE A 157 10.72 2.96 5.22
C ILE A 157 11.11 1.74 6.04
N TYR A 158 12.16 1.84 6.87
CA TYR A 158 12.61 0.75 7.73
C TYR A 158 11.51 0.26 8.67
N VAL A 159 10.82 1.19 9.34
CA VAL A 159 9.75 0.86 10.28
C VAL A 159 8.54 0.29 9.56
N PHE A 160 8.09 0.94 8.49
CA PHE A 160 6.94 0.53 7.72
C PHE A 160 7.10 -0.87 7.15
N VAL A 161 8.22 -1.15 6.47
CA VAL A 161 8.50 -2.48 5.88
C VAL A 161 8.49 -3.57 6.94
N ARG A 162 9.05 -3.31 8.13
CA ARG A 162 9.10 -4.34 9.20
C ARG A 162 7.75 -4.57 9.87
N LEU A 163 6.96 -3.52 10.06
CA LEU A 163 5.66 -3.63 10.70
C LEU A 163 4.58 -4.16 9.77
N SER A 164 4.56 -3.72 8.51
CA SER A 164 3.49 -4.05 7.56
C SER A 164 3.63 -5.44 6.96
N PHE A 165 4.86 -5.90 6.71
CA PHE A 165 5.09 -7.09 5.87
C PHE A 165 4.49 -8.38 6.43
N LEU A 166 4.61 -8.65 7.74
CA LEU A 166 4.05 -9.87 8.34
C LEU A 166 2.74 -9.64 9.09
N PHE A 167 2.22 -8.42 9.12
CA PHE A 167 1.09 -8.07 9.96
C PHE A 167 -0.16 -8.91 9.64
N VAL A 168 -0.53 -9.04 8.36
CA VAL A 168 -1.72 -9.79 7.95
C VAL A 168 -1.61 -11.29 8.33
N PRO A 169 -0.55 -12.04 7.95
CA PRO A 169 -0.45 -13.46 8.31
C PRO A 169 -0.31 -13.69 9.82
N VAL A 170 0.28 -12.75 10.56
CA VAL A 170 0.34 -12.79 12.02
C VAL A 170 -1.06 -12.60 12.62
N ALA A 171 -1.82 -11.61 12.16
CA ALA A 171 -3.18 -11.35 12.65
C ALA A 171 -4.10 -12.55 12.43
N LEU A 172 -3.91 -13.28 11.32
CA LEU A 172 -4.68 -14.48 10.98
C LEU A 172 -4.33 -15.70 11.83
N ASN A 173 -3.05 -15.97 12.07
CA ASN A 173 -2.61 -17.19 12.77
C ASN A 173 -2.52 -17.03 14.29
N GLU A 174 -2.30 -15.81 14.79
CA GLU A 174 -2.08 -15.56 16.22
C GLU A 174 -3.29 -14.87 16.89
N GLY A 175 -4.33 -14.50 16.12
CA GLY A 175 -5.61 -14.07 16.67
C GLY A 175 -5.63 -12.68 17.34
N GLY A 176 -4.61 -11.84 17.11
CA GLY A 176 -4.49 -10.52 17.75
C GLY A 176 -3.87 -9.44 16.87
N LEU A 177 -4.00 -8.18 17.32
CA LEU A 177 -3.34 -7.00 16.73
C LEU A 177 -1.87 -6.95 17.15
N SER A 178 -1.00 -7.77 16.55
CA SER A 178 0.39 -7.87 17.01
C SER A 178 1.40 -7.31 16.01
N LEU A 179 1.37 -5.98 15.82
CA LEU A 179 2.50 -5.24 15.23
C LEU A 179 3.84 -5.52 15.94
N PRO A 180 3.90 -5.62 17.29
CA PRO A 180 5.14 -5.99 17.98
C PRO A 180 5.66 -7.36 17.57
N ARG A 181 4.74 -8.31 17.30
CA ARG A 181 5.13 -9.64 16.83
C ARG A 181 5.71 -9.59 15.43
N SER A 182 5.08 -8.84 14.52
CA SER A 182 5.61 -8.61 13.17
C SER A 182 7.01 -7.99 13.23
N TRP A 183 7.23 -7.03 14.13
CA TRP A 183 8.55 -6.48 14.39
C TRP A 183 9.54 -7.57 14.82
N GLN A 184 9.21 -8.36 15.85
CA GLN A 184 10.09 -9.40 16.36
C GLN A 184 10.46 -10.44 15.29
N LEU A 185 9.48 -10.94 14.54
CA LEU A 185 9.69 -11.95 13.50
C LEU A 185 10.56 -11.44 12.34
N THR A 186 10.46 -10.15 12.00
CA THR A 186 11.24 -9.55 10.90
C THR A 186 12.65 -9.09 11.32
N ALA A 187 13.05 -9.26 12.58
CA ALA A 187 14.37 -8.84 13.03
C ALA A 187 15.50 -9.52 12.24
N GLY A 188 16.55 -8.77 11.89
CA GLY A 188 17.66 -9.25 11.07
C GLY A 188 17.33 -9.60 9.61
N ASN A 189 16.06 -9.48 9.18
CA ASN A 189 15.62 -9.83 7.83
C ASN A 189 15.17 -8.62 6.99
N PHE A 190 15.37 -7.38 7.48
CA PHE A 190 14.94 -6.16 6.78
C PHE A 190 15.29 -6.14 5.28
N TRP A 191 16.58 -6.26 4.94
CA TRP A 191 17.02 -6.22 3.54
C TRP A 191 16.43 -7.34 2.67
N ARG A 192 16.16 -8.50 3.26
CA ARG A 192 15.54 -9.63 2.54
C ARG A 192 14.07 -9.35 2.26
N ILE A 193 13.35 -8.84 3.25
CA ILE A 193 11.95 -8.43 3.12
C ILE A 193 11.83 -7.29 2.11
N PHE A 194 12.71 -6.30 2.19
CA PHE A 194 12.76 -5.19 1.25
C PHE A 194 13.02 -5.68 -0.18
N ALA A 195 13.99 -6.57 -0.38
CA ALA A 195 14.27 -7.16 -1.68
C ALA A 195 13.09 -8.00 -2.23
N ILE A 196 12.41 -8.78 -1.36
CA ILE A 196 11.18 -9.50 -1.74
C ILE A 196 10.11 -8.50 -2.17
N GLY A 197 9.87 -7.45 -1.38
CA GLY A 197 8.93 -6.39 -1.68
C GLY A 197 9.22 -5.77 -3.05
N LEU A 198 10.45 -5.30 -3.28
CA LEU A 198 10.86 -4.71 -4.55
C LEU A 198 10.70 -5.68 -5.73
N ALA A 199 11.17 -6.93 -5.62
CA ALA A 199 11.09 -7.89 -6.70
C ALA A 199 9.65 -8.25 -7.11
N VAL A 200 8.71 -8.05 -6.18
CA VAL A 200 7.30 -8.35 -6.39
C VAL A 200 6.53 -7.11 -6.84
N THR A 201 6.78 -5.93 -6.25
CA THR A 201 6.03 -4.71 -6.56
C THR A 201 6.60 -3.93 -7.74
N LEU A 202 7.92 -3.92 -7.96
CA LEU A 202 8.54 -3.10 -9.00
C LEU A 202 8.07 -3.46 -10.42
N PRO A 203 8.00 -4.75 -10.83
CA PRO A 203 7.48 -5.10 -12.16
C PRO A 203 6.03 -4.65 -12.35
N LEU A 204 5.23 -4.72 -11.28
CA LEU A 204 3.83 -4.29 -11.29
C LEU A 204 3.71 -2.78 -11.45
N LEU A 205 4.54 -2.00 -10.75
CA LEU A 205 4.60 -0.55 -10.91
C LEU A 205 5.01 -0.16 -12.33
N ILE A 206 5.95 -0.88 -12.94
CA ILE A 206 6.37 -0.63 -14.33
C ILE A 206 5.21 -0.90 -15.30
N VAL A 207 4.50 -2.02 -15.13
CA VAL A 207 3.35 -2.35 -15.99
C VAL A 207 2.22 -1.33 -15.81
N GLN A 208 1.91 -0.95 -14.58
CA GLN A 208 0.89 0.06 -14.29
C GLN A 208 1.27 1.42 -14.87
N ALA A 209 2.48 1.90 -14.62
CA ALA A 209 2.96 3.18 -15.16
C ALA A 209 3.00 3.17 -16.70
N GLY A 210 3.38 2.04 -17.32
CA GLY A 210 3.33 1.88 -18.77
C GLY A 210 1.91 1.94 -19.32
N ALA A 211 0.95 1.30 -18.64
CA ALA A 211 -0.46 1.36 -19.02
C ALA A 211 -1.05 2.78 -18.87
N GLU A 212 -0.75 3.45 -17.76
CA GLU A 212 -1.12 4.86 -17.55
C GLU A 212 -0.50 5.77 -18.60
N TYR A 213 0.78 5.56 -18.96
CA TYR A 213 1.46 6.30 -20.02
C TYR A 213 0.80 6.12 -21.39
N ILE A 214 0.41 4.90 -21.74
CA ILE A 214 -0.27 4.60 -23.00
C ILE A 214 -1.65 5.28 -23.06
N VAL A 215 -2.38 5.29 -21.94
CA VAL A 215 -3.76 5.81 -21.89
C VAL A 215 -3.81 7.33 -21.78
N LEU A 216 -3.00 7.91 -20.90
CA LEU A 216 -3.01 9.34 -20.60
C LEU A 216 -2.10 10.14 -21.54
N GLY A 217 -1.15 9.48 -22.20
CA GLY A 217 -0.19 10.10 -23.10
C GLY A 217 0.91 10.91 -22.38
N PRO A 218 1.90 11.41 -23.13
CA PRO A 218 3.03 12.15 -22.56
C PRO A 218 2.64 13.46 -21.89
N GLY A 219 1.57 14.13 -22.37
CA GLY A 219 1.11 15.41 -21.81
C GLY A 219 0.76 15.34 -20.32
N TYR A 220 0.20 14.21 -19.87
CA TYR A 220 -0.05 13.98 -18.44
C TYR A 220 1.24 13.98 -17.62
N PHE A 221 2.29 13.29 -18.09
CA PHE A 221 3.58 13.22 -17.37
C PHE A 221 4.35 14.54 -17.46
N ASP A 222 4.25 15.25 -18.58
CA ASP A 222 4.81 16.60 -18.72
C ASP A 222 4.20 17.57 -17.71
N SER A 223 2.90 17.46 -17.44
CA SER A 223 2.25 18.29 -16.42
C SER A 223 2.77 17.99 -15.00
N ILE A 224 3.11 16.73 -14.69
CA ILE A 224 3.74 16.35 -13.41
C ILE A 224 5.13 16.98 -13.31
N ALA A 225 5.94 16.86 -14.38
CA ALA A 225 7.27 17.46 -14.43
C ALA A 225 7.20 18.99 -14.26
N LYS A 226 6.24 19.66 -14.91
CA LYS A 226 5.98 21.09 -14.76
C LYS A 226 5.55 21.46 -13.33
N ALA A 227 4.68 20.67 -12.71
CA ALA A 227 4.25 20.90 -11.32
C ALA A 227 5.42 20.83 -10.33
N LEU A 228 6.39 19.95 -10.58
CA LEU A 228 7.63 19.87 -9.78
C LEU A 228 8.58 21.04 -10.05
N ALA A 229 8.68 21.50 -11.30
CA ALA A 229 9.55 22.59 -11.71
C ALA A 229 9.01 23.99 -11.34
N ASP A 230 7.69 24.13 -11.25
CA ASP A 230 6.99 25.40 -11.03
C ASP A 230 5.93 25.25 -9.92
N PRO A 231 6.35 25.27 -8.64
CA PRO A 231 5.46 25.11 -7.50
C PRO A 231 4.35 26.17 -7.42
N ALA A 232 4.57 27.35 -8.00
CA ALA A 232 3.62 28.46 -7.99
C ALA A 232 2.34 28.14 -8.79
N ASN A 233 2.43 27.23 -9.77
CA ASN A 233 1.32 26.85 -10.65
C ASN A 233 0.84 25.41 -10.43
N ILE A 234 1.17 24.76 -9.30
CA ILE A 234 0.76 23.38 -9.00
C ILE A 234 -0.74 23.16 -9.17
N ALA A 235 -1.58 24.09 -8.67
CA ALA A 235 -3.04 23.95 -8.77
C ALA A 235 -3.53 23.88 -10.22
N ARG A 236 -2.92 24.67 -11.12
CA ARG A 236 -3.24 24.66 -12.55
C ARG A 236 -2.86 23.32 -13.19
N TYR A 237 -1.63 22.85 -12.95
CA TYR A 237 -1.18 21.57 -13.51
C TYR A 237 -1.96 20.38 -12.93
N GLN A 238 -2.40 20.46 -11.67
CA GLN A 238 -3.29 19.45 -11.07
C GLN A 238 -4.68 19.45 -11.73
N ALA A 239 -5.24 20.63 -12.06
CA ALA A 239 -6.49 20.69 -12.81
C ALA A 239 -6.36 20.08 -14.21
N GLU A 240 -5.28 20.39 -14.93
CA GLU A 240 -4.96 19.77 -16.23
C GLU A 240 -4.84 18.23 -16.12
N GLN A 241 -4.15 17.73 -15.09
CA GLN A 241 -4.07 16.28 -14.81
C GLN A 241 -5.43 15.67 -14.52
N ALA A 242 -6.26 16.34 -13.73
CA ALA A 242 -7.59 15.86 -13.37
C ALA A 242 -8.48 15.75 -14.61
N ASP A 243 -8.43 16.72 -15.53
CA ASP A 243 -9.22 16.70 -16.76
C ASP A 243 -8.80 15.55 -17.68
N MET A 244 -7.49 15.34 -17.86
CA MET A 244 -6.97 14.20 -18.64
C MET A 244 -7.36 12.86 -18.00
N ALA A 245 -7.23 12.74 -16.68
CA ALA A 245 -7.56 11.52 -15.94
C ALA A 245 -9.07 11.23 -15.97
N ARG A 246 -9.94 12.24 -15.83
CA ARG A 246 -11.40 12.10 -15.93
C ARG A 246 -11.80 11.52 -17.28
N ALA A 247 -11.28 12.07 -18.37
CA ALA A 247 -11.58 11.57 -19.72
C ALA A 247 -11.17 10.10 -19.92
N ALA A 248 -10.08 9.68 -19.28
CA ALA A 248 -9.55 8.31 -19.36
C ALA A 248 -10.07 7.36 -18.26
N THR A 249 -10.88 7.84 -17.31
CA THR A 249 -11.24 7.09 -16.10
C THR A 249 -11.85 5.71 -16.39
N PRO A 250 -12.81 5.55 -17.33
CA PRO A 250 -13.37 4.22 -17.64
C PRO A 250 -12.31 3.22 -18.11
N VAL A 251 -11.35 3.67 -18.92
CA VAL A 251 -10.26 2.83 -19.46
C VAL A 251 -9.28 2.45 -18.35
N LEU A 252 -8.88 3.42 -17.51
CA LEU A 252 -7.99 3.18 -16.37
C LEU A 252 -8.62 2.22 -15.35
N LEU A 253 -9.92 2.33 -15.09
CA LEU A 253 -10.64 1.39 -14.23
C LEU A 253 -10.66 -0.02 -14.84
N GLY A 254 -10.89 -0.15 -16.15
CA GLY A 254 -10.83 -1.42 -16.86
C GLY A 254 -9.46 -2.09 -16.74
N ILE A 255 -8.38 -1.35 -16.97
CA ILE A 255 -7.00 -1.84 -16.81
C ILE A 255 -6.74 -2.24 -15.36
N SER A 256 -7.14 -1.40 -14.40
CA SER A 256 -6.97 -1.66 -12.97
C SER A 256 -7.69 -2.94 -12.54
N LEU A 257 -8.90 -3.19 -13.05
CA LEU A 257 -9.66 -4.41 -12.79
C LEU A 257 -8.96 -5.66 -13.35
N VAL A 258 -8.38 -5.57 -14.54
CA VAL A 258 -7.63 -6.68 -15.16
C VAL A 258 -6.33 -6.98 -14.39
N LEU A 259 -5.63 -5.94 -13.92
CA LEU A 259 -4.38 -6.10 -13.17
C LEU A 259 -4.61 -6.46 -11.70
N ALA A 260 -5.77 -6.15 -11.12
CA ALA A 260 -6.07 -6.36 -9.70
C ALA A 260 -5.74 -7.77 -9.18
N PRO A 261 -6.10 -8.88 -9.85
CA PRO A 261 -5.76 -10.22 -9.35
C PRO A 261 -4.26 -10.46 -9.22
N ILE A 262 -3.48 -9.98 -10.20
CA ILE A 262 -2.03 -10.12 -10.19
C ILE A 262 -1.45 -9.25 -9.07
N LEU A 263 -1.89 -7.99 -8.97
CA LEU A 263 -1.48 -7.05 -7.92
C LEU A 263 -1.77 -7.60 -6.53
N GLN A 264 -3.00 -8.00 -6.25
CA GLN A 264 -3.41 -8.48 -4.93
C GLN A 264 -2.75 -9.82 -4.58
N GLY A 265 -2.65 -10.75 -5.53
CA GLY A 265 -1.94 -12.02 -5.33
C GLY A 265 -0.49 -11.81 -4.93
N LEU A 266 0.23 -10.98 -5.70
CA LEU A 266 1.63 -10.65 -5.44
C LEU A 266 1.83 -9.77 -4.21
N LEU A 267 0.88 -8.90 -3.86
CA LEU A 267 0.99 -8.05 -2.68
C LEU A 267 0.90 -8.86 -1.38
N TRP A 268 0.00 -9.85 -1.31
CA TRP A 268 -0.32 -10.54 -0.06
C TRP A 268 0.37 -11.91 0.10
N ALA A 269 0.69 -12.62 -0.99
CA ALA A 269 1.26 -13.96 -0.92
C ALA A 269 2.70 -14.03 -0.35
N PRO A 270 3.64 -13.13 -0.67
CA PRO A 270 5.01 -13.21 -0.15
C PRO A 270 5.07 -13.18 1.38
N ALA A 271 4.22 -12.36 1.99
CA ALA A 271 4.07 -12.26 3.44
C ALA A 271 3.67 -13.60 4.08
N ALA A 272 2.70 -14.31 3.48
CA ALA A 272 2.26 -15.62 3.94
C ALA A 272 3.39 -16.66 3.90
N PHE A 273 4.13 -16.73 2.78
CA PHE A 273 5.24 -17.66 2.65
C PHE A 273 6.40 -17.33 3.59
N ALA A 274 6.74 -16.05 3.73
CA ALA A 274 7.75 -15.60 4.68
C ALA A 274 7.35 -15.91 6.14
N TYR A 275 6.07 -15.76 6.49
CA TYR A 275 5.55 -16.09 7.81
C TYR A 275 5.74 -17.58 8.15
N ARG A 276 5.47 -18.49 7.20
CA ARG A 276 5.69 -19.94 7.39
C ARG A 276 7.15 -20.27 7.71
N VAL A 277 8.10 -19.63 7.02
CA VAL A 277 9.54 -19.82 7.25
C VAL A 277 9.97 -19.26 8.62
N LEU A 278 9.50 -18.07 8.97
CA LEU A 278 9.94 -17.37 10.18
C LEU A 278 9.29 -17.90 11.46
N SER A 279 8.02 -18.31 11.40
CA SER A 279 7.32 -18.87 12.54
C SER A 279 7.74 -20.31 12.86
N GLY A 280 8.35 -21.02 11.89
CA GLY A 280 8.69 -22.44 12.03
C GLY A 280 7.46 -23.36 12.15
N LYS A 281 6.25 -22.79 12.09
CA LYS A 281 5.00 -23.55 12.15
C LYS A 281 4.72 -24.13 10.77
N VAL A 282 4.76 -25.46 10.67
CA VAL A 282 3.99 -26.14 9.63
C VAL A 282 2.54 -25.86 9.96
N ILE A 283 1.84 -25.11 9.11
CA ILE A 283 0.42 -24.83 9.32
C ILE A 283 -0.32 -26.15 9.11
N VAL A 284 -0.57 -26.86 10.20
CA VAL A 284 -1.48 -28.00 10.24
C VAL A 284 -2.88 -27.39 10.21
N ALA A 285 -3.64 -27.65 9.16
CA ALA A 285 -5.01 -27.15 9.06
C ALA A 285 -5.84 -27.84 10.15
N ASP A 286 -6.21 -27.10 11.20
CA ASP A 286 -7.22 -27.57 12.14
C ASP A 286 -8.55 -27.68 11.38
N HIS A 287 -9.01 -28.92 11.23
CA HIS A 287 -10.31 -29.23 10.65
C HIS A 287 -11.39 -28.95 11.69
N THR A 288 -11.90 -27.71 11.72
CA THR A 288 -13.13 -27.33 12.45
C THR A 288 -14.11 -26.69 11.50
#